data_AF-A0A2E3PF00-F1
#
_entry.id   AF-A0A2E3PF00-F1
#
_cell.length_a   1.000
_cell.length_b   1.000
_cell.length_c   1.000
_cell.angle_alpha   90.00
_cell.angle_beta   90.00
_cell.angle_gamma   90.00
#
_symmetry.space_group_name_H-M   'P 1'
#
loop_
_entity.id
_entity.type
_entity.pdbx_description
1 polymer ?
#
loop_
_entity_poly.entity_id
_entity_poly.type
_entity_poly.pdbx_seq_one_letter_code
_entity_poly.pdbx_strand_id
1 'polypeptide(L)'
;MTVKDDILSAEFALGLLDGPEAARVERRISADPAFARMVQDWEDDFAPAFAAAPDHVAPAHVLNAVRITLFGRPPERAASAGLPWGRIIGGILAVKITLAATVLGWNAYWTERVQLVTPHGPAELTWHSRQGRIRLDHAGPEELHIWTEGPDGPLYLGAEGVWISSGLKAGSVLDIATGRPGQMAGPTSRIVLGETG
;
A
#
# COMPACT_ATOMS: atom_id res chain seq x y z
N MET A 1 28.33 -0.45 -64.28
CA MET A 1 27.36 -1.55 -64.11
C MET A 1 27.56 -2.52 -65.25
N THR A 2 27.92 -3.76 -64.97
CA THR A 2 28.05 -4.79 -66.01
C THR A 2 26.79 -5.65 -66.03
N VAL A 3 26.37 -6.13 -67.20
CA VAL A 3 25.23 -7.06 -67.34
C VAL A 3 25.42 -8.31 -66.47
N LYS A 4 26.67 -8.74 -66.30
CA LYS A 4 27.01 -9.90 -65.47
C LYS A 4 26.77 -9.64 -63.97
N ASP A 5 27.08 -8.44 -63.48
CA ASP A 5 26.84 -8.09 -62.08
C ASP A 5 25.35 -7.96 -61.78
N ASP A 6 24.58 -7.45 -62.73
CA ASP A 6 23.12 -7.30 -62.62
C ASP A 6 22.41 -8.64 -62.50
N ILE A 7 22.77 -9.60 -63.37
CA ILE A 7 22.26 -10.98 -63.31
C ILE A 7 22.67 -11.64 -61.98
N LEU A 8 23.93 -11.49 -61.56
CA LEU A 8 24.43 -12.11 -60.33
C LEU A 8 23.75 -11.54 -59.07
N SER A 9 23.45 -10.24 -59.04
CA SER A 9 22.68 -9.65 -57.93
C SER A 9 21.24 -10.16 -57.89
N ALA A 10 20.59 -10.34 -59.04
CA ALA A 10 19.24 -10.89 -59.12
C ALA A 10 19.17 -12.36 -58.67
N GLU A 11 20.12 -13.19 -59.12
CA GLU A 11 20.24 -14.59 -58.72
C GLU A 11 20.46 -14.74 -57.21
N PHE A 12 21.29 -13.86 -56.63
CA PHE A 12 21.52 -13.83 -55.19
C PHE A 12 20.27 -13.38 -54.42
N ALA A 13 19.58 -12.32 -54.87
CA ALA A 13 18.36 -11.81 -54.24
C ALA A 13 17.22 -12.86 -54.23
N LEU A 14 17.14 -13.69 -55.27
CA LEU A 14 16.18 -14.82 -55.34
C LEU A 14 16.63 -16.07 -54.58
N GLY A 15 17.84 -16.08 -54.01
CA GLY A 15 18.39 -17.24 -53.29
C GLY A 15 18.72 -18.43 -54.19
N LEU A 16 19.05 -18.19 -55.47
CA LEU A 16 19.34 -19.25 -56.45
C LEU A 16 20.79 -19.77 -56.39
N LEU A 17 21.67 -19.12 -55.61
CA LEU A 17 23.08 -19.47 -55.51
C LEU A 17 23.33 -20.47 -54.38
N ASP A 18 24.15 -21.48 -54.67
CA ASP A 18 24.54 -22.50 -53.69
C ASP A 18 25.73 -22.07 -52.83
N GLY A 19 25.89 -22.73 -51.67
CA GLY A 19 26.78 -22.36 -50.56
C GLY A 19 28.09 -21.63 -50.90
N PRO A 20 29.00 -22.18 -51.74
CA PRO A 20 30.27 -21.52 -52.07
C PRO A 20 30.12 -20.24 -52.90
N GLU A 21 29.09 -20.15 -53.73
CA GLU A 21 28.79 -18.98 -54.56
C GLU A 21 28.09 -17.89 -53.77
N ALA A 22 27.07 -18.25 -52.99
CA ALA A 22 26.41 -17.33 -52.07
C ALA A 22 27.43 -16.69 -51.11
N ALA A 23 28.31 -17.48 -50.49
CA ALA A 23 29.34 -16.96 -49.58
C ALA A 23 30.36 -16.03 -50.27
N ARG A 24 30.61 -16.19 -51.57
CA ARG A 24 31.45 -15.25 -52.34
C ARG A 24 30.72 -13.93 -52.55
N VAL A 25 29.43 -13.99 -52.87
CA VAL A 25 28.59 -12.81 -53.06
C VAL A 25 28.39 -12.04 -51.75
N GLU A 26 28.15 -12.72 -50.63
CA GLU A 26 28.05 -12.10 -49.29
C GLU A 26 29.33 -11.32 -48.89
N ARG A 27 30.50 -11.92 -49.14
CA ARG A 27 31.78 -11.22 -48.94
C ARG A 27 31.92 -10.00 -49.83
N ARG A 28 31.42 -10.07 -51.07
CA ARG A 28 31.45 -8.95 -52.01
C ARG A 28 30.49 -7.83 -51.57
N ILE A 29 29.28 -8.16 -51.15
CA ILE A 29 28.31 -7.19 -50.59
C ILE A 29 28.93 -6.40 -49.44
N SER A 30 29.69 -7.08 -48.57
CA SER A 30 30.37 -6.44 -47.44
C SER A 30 31.49 -5.46 -47.85
N ALA A 31 32.05 -5.61 -49.06
CA ALA A 31 33.22 -4.87 -49.52
C ALA A 31 32.92 -3.87 -50.66
N ASP A 32 31.81 -4.03 -51.38
CA ASP A 32 31.43 -3.23 -52.55
C ASP A 32 30.01 -2.63 -52.36
N PRO A 33 29.92 -1.37 -51.90
CA PRO A 33 28.63 -0.70 -51.66
C PRO A 33 27.80 -0.43 -52.93
N ALA A 34 28.40 -0.48 -54.12
CA ALA A 34 27.65 -0.32 -55.37
C ALA A 34 26.95 -1.64 -55.72
N PHE A 35 27.65 -2.76 -55.58
CA PHE A 35 27.07 -4.08 -55.76
C PHE A 35 26.02 -4.41 -54.69
N ALA A 36 26.24 -4.01 -53.44
CA ALA A 36 25.26 -4.16 -52.36
C ALA A 36 23.92 -3.47 -52.67
N ARG A 37 23.99 -2.25 -53.24
CA ARG A 37 22.77 -1.53 -53.68
C ARG A 37 22.02 -2.26 -54.78
N MET A 38 22.73 -2.85 -55.75
CA MET A 38 22.07 -3.63 -56.80
C MET A 38 21.31 -4.84 -56.25
N VAL A 39 21.86 -5.52 -55.24
CA VAL A 39 21.16 -6.62 -54.55
C VAL A 39 19.91 -6.09 -53.83
N GLN A 40 20.03 -4.97 -53.12
CA GLN A 40 18.91 -4.35 -52.42
C GLN A 40 17.80 -3.92 -53.39
N ASP A 41 18.16 -3.32 -54.53
CA ASP A 41 17.18 -2.89 -55.55
C ASP A 41 16.38 -4.11 -56.06
N TRP A 42 17.05 -5.24 -56.31
CA TRP A 42 16.37 -6.48 -56.68
C TRP A 42 15.52 -7.09 -55.54
N GLU A 43 15.98 -7.05 -54.29
CA GLU A 43 15.18 -7.48 -53.14
C GLU A 43 13.89 -6.66 -52.99
N ASP A 44 13.98 -5.34 -53.16
CA ASP A 44 12.83 -4.42 -53.13
C ASP A 44 11.86 -4.70 -54.30
N ASP A 45 12.37 -4.98 -55.50
CA ASP A 45 11.57 -5.34 -56.67
C ASP A 45 10.82 -6.67 -56.49
N PHE A 46 11.42 -7.64 -55.79
CA PHE A 46 10.79 -8.94 -55.53
C PHE A 46 9.88 -8.97 -54.31
N ALA A 47 10.06 -8.08 -53.33
CA ALA A 47 9.28 -8.07 -52.08
C ALA A 47 7.75 -8.10 -52.30
N PRO A 48 7.14 -7.36 -53.26
CA PRO A 48 5.70 -7.42 -53.52
C PRO A 48 5.21 -8.80 -53.96
N ALA A 49 6.03 -9.58 -54.68
CA ALA A 49 5.65 -10.92 -55.15
C ALA A 49 5.52 -11.91 -53.99
N PHE A 50 6.33 -11.74 -52.93
CA PHE A 50 6.29 -12.57 -51.72
C PHE A 50 5.24 -12.10 -50.70
N ALA A 51 4.84 -10.83 -50.73
CA ALA A 51 3.81 -10.29 -49.85
C ALA A 51 2.41 -10.91 -50.05
N ALA A 52 2.15 -11.51 -51.22
CA ALA A 52 0.89 -12.20 -51.52
C ALA A 52 0.85 -13.65 -51.00
N ALA A 53 1.97 -14.17 -50.45
CA ALA A 53 2.01 -15.51 -49.88
C ALA A 53 1.20 -15.56 -48.58
N PRO A 54 0.43 -16.64 -48.32
CA PRO A 54 -0.32 -16.77 -47.07
C PRO A 54 0.63 -16.94 -45.88
N ASP A 55 0.33 -16.23 -44.79
CA ASP A 55 1.03 -16.41 -43.52
C ASP A 55 0.83 -17.85 -42.99
N HIS A 56 1.94 -18.54 -42.75
CA HIS A 56 1.95 -19.85 -42.10
C HIS A 56 2.44 -19.72 -40.66
N VAL A 57 1.64 -20.22 -39.71
CA VAL A 57 2.03 -20.22 -38.29
C VAL A 57 3.20 -21.19 -38.08
N ALA A 58 4.38 -20.64 -37.78
CA ALA A 58 5.53 -21.44 -37.39
C ALA A 58 5.29 -22.10 -36.01
N PRO A 59 5.81 -23.30 -35.75
CA PRO A 59 5.74 -23.92 -34.44
C PRO A 59 6.38 -23.03 -33.36
N ALA A 60 5.74 -22.93 -32.20
CA ALA A 60 6.13 -22.00 -31.13
C ALA A 60 7.58 -22.12 -30.64
N HIS A 61 8.20 -23.30 -30.81
CA HIS A 61 9.58 -23.55 -30.40
C HIS A 61 10.63 -22.99 -31.37
N VAL A 62 10.26 -22.71 -32.63
CA VAL A 62 11.21 -22.27 -33.67
C VAL A 62 11.82 -20.92 -33.32
N LEU A 63 11.00 -19.96 -32.91
CA LEU A 63 11.50 -18.63 -32.50
C LEU A 63 12.45 -18.73 -31.30
N ASN A 64 12.18 -19.65 -30.36
CA ASN A 64 13.05 -19.88 -29.22
C ASN A 64 14.38 -20.53 -29.64
N ALA A 65 14.36 -21.50 -30.55
CA ALA A 65 15.57 -22.11 -31.10
C ALA A 65 16.45 -21.08 -31.82
N VAL A 66 15.85 -20.23 -32.67
CA VAL A 66 16.56 -19.13 -33.36
C VAL A 66 17.23 -18.19 -32.35
N ARG A 67 16.51 -17.78 -31.30
CA ARG A 67 17.07 -16.92 -30.24
C ARG A 67 18.25 -17.56 -29.54
N ILE A 68 18.18 -18.86 -29.23
CA ILE A 68 19.28 -19.58 -28.59
C ILE A 68 20.50 -19.66 -29.50
N THR A 69 20.30 -19.89 -30.80
CA THR A 69 21.41 -19.95 -31.77
C THR A 69 22.09 -18.59 -31.94
N LEU A 70 21.32 -17.51 -32.03
CA LEU A 70 21.84 -16.16 -32.27
C LEU A 70 22.45 -15.51 -31.02
N PHE A 71 21.82 -15.68 -29.86
CA PHE A 71 22.16 -14.94 -28.65
C PHE A 71 22.66 -15.84 -27.51
N GLY A 72 22.77 -17.15 -27.74
CA GLY A 72 23.03 -18.13 -26.70
C GLY A 72 21.80 -18.44 -25.85
N ARG A 73 21.91 -19.46 -25.00
CA ARG A 73 20.88 -19.74 -24.00
C ARG A 73 20.91 -18.62 -22.97
N PRO A 74 19.79 -17.90 -22.72
CA PRO A 74 19.75 -16.97 -21.60
C PRO A 74 20.09 -17.74 -20.32
N PRO A 75 20.83 -17.14 -19.37
CA PRO A 75 21.12 -17.82 -18.12
C PRO A 75 19.78 -18.29 -17.55
N GLU A 76 19.68 -19.59 -17.24
CA GLU A 76 18.57 -20.09 -16.46
C GLU A 76 18.55 -19.16 -15.24
N ARG A 77 17.46 -18.39 -15.08
CA ARG A 77 17.25 -17.67 -13.84
C ARG A 77 17.24 -18.77 -12.82
N ALA A 78 18.37 -18.95 -12.11
CA ALA A 78 18.45 -19.84 -10.98
C ALA A 78 17.20 -19.51 -10.18
N ALA A 79 16.30 -20.48 -10.05
CA ALA A 79 15.11 -20.33 -9.24
C ALA A 79 15.65 -19.85 -7.90
N SER A 80 15.52 -18.55 -7.64
CA SER A 80 16.19 -17.98 -6.52
C SER A 80 15.52 -18.64 -5.33
N ALA A 81 16.26 -19.49 -4.62
CA ALA A 81 15.99 -19.81 -3.24
C ALA A 81 16.22 -18.55 -2.39
N GLY A 82 15.66 -17.43 -2.85
CA GLY A 82 15.75 -16.11 -2.28
C GLY A 82 14.66 -15.98 -1.24
N LEU A 83 15.05 -15.35 -0.14
CA LEU A 83 14.19 -15.04 0.99
C LEU A 83 12.80 -14.56 0.52
N PRO A 84 11.70 -15.14 1.04
CA PRO A 84 10.36 -14.85 0.55
C PRO A 84 9.92 -13.47 1.06
N TRP A 85 10.39 -12.41 0.40
CA TRP A 85 10.09 -11.01 0.73
C TRP A 85 8.58 -10.75 0.92
N GLY A 86 7.73 -11.47 0.18
CA GLY A 86 6.27 -11.43 0.39
C GLY A 86 5.82 -11.88 1.79
N ARG A 87 6.50 -12.88 2.40
CA ARG A 87 6.24 -13.33 3.77
C ARG A 87 6.77 -12.34 4.81
N ILE A 88 7.87 -11.65 4.52
CA ILE A 88 8.44 -10.61 5.41
C ILE A 88 7.51 -9.39 5.42
N ILE A 89 7.09 -8.91 4.25
CA ILE A 89 6.17 -7.76 4.13
C ILE A 89 4.81 -8.11 4.77
N GLY A 90 4.28 -9.31 4.50
CA GLY A 90 3.06 -9.79 5.14
C GLY A 90 3.18 -9.89 6.66
N GLY A 91 4.32 -10.35 7.17
CA GLY A 91 4.61 -10.42 8.61
C GLY A 91 4.63 -9.05 9.28
N ILE A 92 5.25 -8.04 8.67
CA ILE A 92 5.31 -6.68 9.21
C ILE A 92 3.90 -6.07 9.32
N LEU A 93 3.06 -6.22 8.29
CA LEU A 93 1.70 -5.67 8.31
C LEU A 93 0.84 -6.32 9.39
N ALA A 94 0.91 -7.65 9.53
CA ALA A 94 0.19 -8.38 10.57
C ALA A 94 0.59 -7.91 11.98
N VAL A 95 1.89 -7.73 12.24
CA VAL A 95 2.39 -7.21 13.53
C VAL A 95 1.83 -5.82 13.84
N LYS A 96 1.78 -4.90 12.86
CA LYS A 96 1.24 -3.55 13.09
C LYS A 96 -0.25 -3.56 13.43
N ILE A 97 -1.04 -4.40 12.76
CA ILE A 97 -2.48 -4.54 13.02
C ILE A 97 -2.70 -5.11 14.42
N THR A 98 -1.97 -6.17 14.78
CA THR A 98 -2.05 -6.75 16.13
C THR A 98 -1.66 -5.73 17.19
N LEU A 99 -0.57 -4.99 17.00
CA LEU A 99 -0.13 -3.97 17.96
C LEU A 99 -1.18 -2.87 18.13
N ALA A 100 -1.76 -2.37 17.03
CA ALA A 100 -2.82 -1.36 17.09
C ALA A 100 -4.07 -1.89 17.81
N ALA A 101 -4.51 -3.11 17.49
CA ALA A 101 -5.64 -3.74 18.16
C ALA A 101 -5.39 -3.97 19.65
N THR A 102 -4.16 -4.37 20.04
CA THR A 102 -3.78 -4.52 21.44
C THR A 102 -3.77 -3.18 22.17
N VAL A 103 -3.22 -2.12 21.57
CA VAL A 103 -3.21 -0.78 22.19
C VAL A 103 -4.64 -0.25 22.36
N LEU A 104 -5.50 -0.41 21.35
CA LEU A 104 -6.90 0.01 21.41
C LEU A 104 -7.71 -0.80 22.43
N GLY A 105 -7.55 -2.13 22.43
CA GLY A 105 -8.20 -3.02 23.40
C GLY A 105 -7.73 -2.75 24.82
N TRP A 106 -6.43 -2.49 25.02
CA TRP A 106 -5.88 -2.07 26.29
C TRP A 106 -6.48 -0.73 26.75
N ASN A 107 -6.53 0.28 25.88
CA ASN A 107 -7.10 1.58 26.20
C ASN A 107 -8.59 1.48 26.56
N ALA A 108 -9.36 0.69 25.79
CA ALA A 108 -10.77 0.44 26.06
C ALA A 108 -10.99 -0.31 27.39
N TYR A 109 -10.14 -1.30 27.70
CA TYR A 109 -10.23 -2.07 28.95
C TYR A 109 -10.13 -1.20 30.21
N TRP A 110 -9.35 -0.12 30.17
CA TRP A 110 -9.19 0.81 31.29
C TRP A 110 -10.13 2.02 31.25
N THR A 111 -11.05 2.06 30.29
CA THR A 111 -12.02 3.15 30.15
C THR A 111 -13.39 2.68 30.64
N GLU A 112 -13.86 3.26 31.73
CA GLU A 112 -15.22 3.07 32.24
C GLU A 112 -16.11 4.20 31.72
N ARG A 113 -17.33 3.87 31.31
CA ARG A 113 -18.35 4.84 30.90
C ARG A 113 -19.59 4.62 31.74
N VAL A 114 -20.01 5.64 32.47
CA VAL A 114 -21.15 5.58 33.35
C VAL A 114 -22.20 6.57 32.87
N GLN A 115 -23.41 6.07 32.60
CA GLN A 115 -24.57 6.90 32.30
C GLN A 115 -25.18 7.40 33.60
N LEU A 116 -25.29 8.70 33.73
CA LEU A 116 -25.77 9.40 34.91
C LEU A 116 -27.09 10.08 34.60
N VAL A 117 -28.07 9.89 35.47
CA VAL A 117 -29.27 10.73 35.48
C VAL A 117 -29.01 11.83 36.50
N THR A 118 -28.70 13.02 36.02
CA THR A 118 -28.51 14.19 36.89
C THR A 118 -29.83 14.97 37.01
N PRO A 119 -30.00 15.81 38.05
CA PRO A 119 -31.11 16.75 38.15
C PRO A 119 -31.28 17.67 36.93
N HIS A 120 -30.21 17.86 36.14
CA HIS A 120 -30.15 18.79 35.02
C HIS A 120 -30.28 18.10 33.65
N GLY A 121 -30.35 16.76 33.64
CA GLY A 121 -30.44 15.96 32.42
C GLY A 121 -29.53 14.73 32.43
N PRO A 122 -29.57 13.90 31.38
CA PRO A 122 -28.66 12.78 31.22
C PRO A 122 -27.23 13.28 30.95
N ALA A 123 -26.26 12.68 31.63
CA ALA A 123 -24.84 12.94 31.42
C ALA A 123 -24.06 11.63 31.31
N GLU A 124 -22.98 11.59 30.53
CA GLU A 124 -22.06 10.47 30.42
C GLU A 124 -20.74 10.85 31.08
N LEU A 125 -20.33 10.08 32.10
CA LEU A 125 -19.01 10.19 32.70
C LEU A 125 -18.09 9.13 32.09
N THR A 126 -17.04 9.56 31.40
CA THR A 126 -15.98 8.69 30.92
C THR A 126 -14.77 8.83 31.83
N TRP A 127 -14.32 7.72 32.43
CA TRP A 127 -13.13 7.68 33.28
C TRP A 127 -12.11 6.70 32.74
N HIS A 128 -10.86 7.16 32.60
CA HIS A 128 -9.72 6.31 32.27
C HIS A 128 -8.87 6.09 33.52
N SER A 129 -9.05 4.94 34.18
CA SER A 129 -8.48 4.63 35.50
C SER A 129 -6.95 4.62 35.53
N ARG A 130 -6.29 4.09 34.48
CA ARG A 130 -4.82 4.10 34.38
C ARG A 130 -4.21 5.50 34.16
N GLN A 131 -4.86 6.34 33.36
CA GLN A 131 -4.37 7.70 33.07
C GLN A 131 -4.81 8.72 34.13
N GLY A 132 -5.75 8.36 35.01
CA GLY A 132 -6.33 9.26 36.00
C GLY A 132 -7.04 10.44 35.35
N ARG A 133 -7.71 10.20 34.22
CA ARG A 133 -8.42 11.23 33.45
C ARG A 133 -9.91 10.98 33.43
N ILE A 134 -10.70 12.04 33.59
CA ILE A 134 -12.16 11.99 33.53
C ILE A 134 -12.68 12.99 32.50
N ARG A 135 -13.84 12.71 31.93
CA ARG A 135 -14.59 13.61 31.07
C ARG A 135 -16.07 13.43 31.39
N LEU A 136 -16.78 14.54 31.55
CA LEU A 136 -18.23 14.56 31.68
C LEU A 136 -18.80 15.15 30.40
N ASP A 137 -19.73 14.47 29.75
CA ASP A 137 -20.49 14.99 28.62
C ASP A 137 -21.96 15.09 29.02
N HIS A 138 -22.57 16.25 28.81
CA HIS A 138 -23.94 16.53 29.21
C HIS A 138 -24.69 17.18 28.04
N ALA A 139 -25.94 16.79 27.83
CA ALA A 139 -26.76 17.29 26.73
C ALA A 139 -27.73 18.42 27.14
N GLY A 140 -27.67 18.87 28.40
CA GLY A 140 -28.56 19.90 28.93
C GLY A 140 -28.05 21.34 28.69
N PRO A 141 -28.90 22.35 28.94
CA PRO A 141 -28.55 23.76 28.74
C PRO A 141 -27.65 24.32 29.85
N GLU A 142 -27.50 23.62 30.97
CA GLU A 142 -26.70 24.03 32.11
C GLU A 142 -25.32 23.38 32.07
N GLU A 143 -24.27 24.17 32.29
CA GLU A 143 -22.90 23.68 32.38
C GLU A 143 -22.70 22.95 33.71
N LEU A 144 -22.39 21.67 33.65
CA LEU A 144 -22.04 20.87 34.80
C LEU A 144 -20.53 20.90 35.04
N HIS A 145 -20.22 20.85 36.32
CA HIS A 145 -18.89 20.92 36.87
C HIS A 145 -18.66 19.71 37.76
N ILE A 146 -17.40 19.29 37.85
CA ILE A 146 -16.99 18.11 38.60
C ILE A 146 -16.17 18.57 39.81
N TRP A 147 -16.55 18.07 40.99
CA TRP A 147 -15.79 18.18 42.21
C TRP A 147 -15.47 16.80 42.78
N THR A 148 -14.46 16.74 43.63
CA THR A 148 -14.13 15.56 44.42
C THR A 148 -13.96 15.93 45.89
N GLU A 149 -14.07 14.94 46.77
CA GLU A 149 -13.89 15.15 48.20
C GLU A 149 -12.41 15.40 48.53
N GLY A 150 -12.12 16.58 49.06
CA GLY A 150 -10.81 16.96 49.58
C GLY A 150 -10.81 17.04 51.11
N PRO A 151 -9.62 17.06 51.74
CA PRO A 151 -9.49 17.11 53.20
C PRO A 151 -10.12 18.37 53.83
N ASP A 152 -10.14 19.48 53.09
CA ASP A 152 -10.65 20.78 53.54
C ASP A 152 -11.99 21.17 52.87
N GLY A 153 -12.64 20.21 52.18
CA GLY A 153 -13.88 20.43 51.43
C GLY A 153 -13.80 20.01 49.96
N PRO A 154 -14.84 20.29 49.16
CA PRO A 154 -14.91 19.86 47.77
C PRO A 154 -13.87 20.56 46.90
N LEU A 155 -13.01 19.77 46.26
CA LEU A 155 -11.99 20.23 45.33
C LEU A 155 -12.55 20.25 43.90
N TYR A 156 -12.47 21.41 43.25
CA TYR A 156 -12.89 21.56 41.86
C TYR A 156 -11.92 20.86 40.91
N LEU A 157 -12.45 20.04 40.01
CA LEU A 157 -11.66 19.31 39.00
C LEU A 157 -11.77 19.96 37.62
N GLY A 158 -12.95 20.41 37.22
CA GLY A 158 -13.15 21.02 35.91
C GLY A 158 -14.61 21.04 35.46
N ALA A 159 -14.82 21.56 34.26
CA ALA A 159 -16.12 21.64 33.59
C ALA A 159 -16.31 20.47 32.61
N GLU A 160 -17.56 20.24 32.21
CA GLU A 160 -17.94 19.29 31.18
C GLU A 160 -17.29 19.54 29.81
N GLY A 161 -17.31 18.53 28.93
CA GLY A 161 -16.83 18.57 27.54
C GLY A 161 -15.31 18.40 27.36
N VAL A 162 -14.52 18.48 28.44
CA VAL A 162 -13.04 18.42 28.38
C VAL A 162 -12.50 17.24 29.20
N TRP A 163 -11.37 16.67 28.75
CA TRP A 163 -10.62 15.71 29.53
C TRP A 163 -9.84 16.40 30.65
N ILE A 164 -10.17 16.05 31.89
CA ILE A 164 -9.56 16.57 33.11
C ILE A 164 -8.60 15.52 33.66
N SER A 165 -7.34 15.90 33.90
CA SER A 165 -6.40 15.05 34.64
C SER A 165 -6.66 15.23 36.13
N SER A 166 -7.34 14.25 36.74
CA SER A 166 -7.81 14.33 38.12
C SER A 166 -6.94 13.52 39.09
N GLY A 167 -6.17 12.55 38.60
CA GLY A 167 -5.34 11.68 39.45
C GLY A 167 -6.16 10.76 40.38
N LEU A 168 -7.47 10.67 40.16
CA LEU A 168 -8.39 9.90 40.97
C LEU A 168 -8.19 8.40 40.78
N LYS A 169 -8.56 7.64 41.81
CA LYS A 169 -8.47 6.17 41.86
C LYS A 169 -9.88 5.58 41.97
N ALA A 170 -9.98 4.26 41.77
CA ALA A 170 -11.22 3.55 42.11
C ALA A 170 -11.58 3.80 43.58
N GLY A 171 -12.86 4.01 43.86
CA GLY A 171 -13.38 4.41 45.16
C GLY A 171 -13.38 5.93 45.41
N SER A 172 -12.82 6.75 44.52
CA SER A 172 -12.92 8.21 44.65
C SER A 172 -14.36 8.67 44.44
N VAL A 173 -14.83 9.53 45.35
CA VAL A 173 -16.15 10.15 45.27
C VAL A 173 -16.09 11.40 44.41
N LEU A 174 -17.03 11.51 43.49
CA LEU A 174 -17.26 12.65 42.64
C LEU A 174 -18.63 13.23 42.91
N ASP A 175 -18.68 14.55 42.93
CA ASP A 175 -19.92 15.32 43.00
C ASP A 175 -20.06 16.14 41.72
N ILE A 176 -21.21 16.03 41.07
CA ILE A 176 -21.55 16.69 39.81
C ILE A 176 -22.70 17.66 40.09
N ALA A 177 -22.45 18.93 39.83
CA ALA A 177 -23.41 20.00 40.08
C ALA A 177 -23.20 21.15 39.09
N THR A 178 -24.08 22.15 39.14
CA THR A 178 -23.81 23.44 38.51
C THR A 178 -23.05 24.35 39.48
N GLY A 179 -22.60 25.51 39.01
CA GLY A 179 -21.98 26.52 39.88
C GLY A 179 -20.79 27.20 39.25
N ARG A 180 -19.87 27.67 40.09
CA ARG A 180 -18.60 28.30 39.67
C ARG A 180 -17.42 27.50 40.23
N PRO A 181 -16.21 27.63 39.67
CA PRO A 181 -15.01 27.10 40.30
C PRO A 181 -14.94 27.55 41.78
N GLY A 182 -14.93 26.57 42.69
CA GLY A 182 -14.91 26.80 44.15
C GLY A 182 -16.26 27.05 44.84
N GLN A 183 -17.38 27.10 44.11
CA GLN A 183 -18.72 27.23 44.70
C GLN A 183 -19.73 26.36 43.96
N MET A 184 -20.09 25.23 44.56
CA MET A 184 -21.16 24.36 44.08
C MET A 184 -22.52 25.01 44.30
N ALA A 185 -23.43 24.84 43.34
CA ALA A 185 -24.78 25.36 43.40
C ALA A 185 -25.78 24.29 42.95
N GLY A 186 -27.01 24.42 43.46
CA GLY A 186 -28.12 23.57 43.04
C GLY A 186 -28.03 22.12 43.53
N PRO A 187 -28.93 21.25 43.04
CA PRO A 187 -28.95 19.84 43.38
C PRO A 187 -27.74 19.10 42.77
N THR A 188 -27.14 18.21 43.55
CA THR A 188 -25.88 17.52 43.21
C THR A 188 -26.10 16.03 42.96
N SER A 189 -25.40 15.47 41.97
CA SER A 189 -25.33 14.01 41.73
C SER A 189 -24.00 13.48 42.24
N ARG A 190 -24.04 12.47 43.10
CA ARG A 190 -22.85 11.83 43.67
C ARG A 190 -22.58 10.48 43.03
N ILE A 191 -21.34 10.20 42.65
CA ILE A 191 -20.91 8.92 42.08
C ILE A 191 -19.57 8.48 42.70
N VAL A 192 -19.41 7.16 42.88
CA VAL A 192 -18.14 6.54 43.27
C VAL A 192 -17.51 5.88 42.04
N LEU A 193 -16.26 6.21 41.74
CA LEU A 193 -15.56 5.65 40.58
C LEU A 193 -15.25 4.15 40.76
N GLY A 194 -15.53 3.33 39.75
CA GLY A 194 -15.16 1.91 39.74
C GLY A 194 -16.03 0.99 40.60
N GLU A 195 -17.16 1.48 41.14
CA GLU A 195 -18.14 0.66 41.86
C GLU A 195 -19.33 0.21 40.99
N THR A 196 -19.39 0.65 39.74
CA THR A 196 -20.48 0.38 38.78
C THR A 196 -20.30 -0.87 37.90
N GLY A 197 -19.46 -1.82 38.33
CA GLY A 197 -19.21 -3.10 37.64
C GLY A 197 -20.02 -4.26 38.18
#